data_AF-A0A961IPU3-F1
#
_entry.id   AF-A0A961IPU3-F1
#
_cell.length_a   1.000
_cell.length_b   1.000
_cell.length_c   1.000
_cell.angle_alpha   90.00
_cell.angle_beta   90.00
_cell.angle_gamma   90.00
#
_symmetry.space_group_name_H-M   'P 1'
#
loop_
_entity.id
_entity.type
_entity.pdbx_description
1 polymer ?
#
loop_
_entity_poly.entity_id
_entity_poly.type
_entity_poly.pdbx_seq_one_letter_code
_entity_poly.pdbx_strand_id
1 'polypeptide(L)'
;MSDSGKSDAAELDAISLFKKGYNEVIEAQTNLVRSTQQLLGSNLASADDRSRLQEARTTIDKALGEMQKQARQLSSDLNPGNLEKDSIREYHNIFSGEVTDHRVSFIRFLKTYVALKRYALETSQQWGEIQSAVQAAGLAEKSELRYQLITYHARPGIQSCENIQTFCNRMGRILRLKRDPLSSRSLDGAAVYSPDIEYTLSFVFTTELDTQLEFLFGSHLPDADQLPESVFDQQPRRKTAASVAEPARPVLDHKLDASGSTDWNRTPHYFFHYDPRALEEERARYADVIYMDTHMGADQQYIKSDLIINISRKSRLTDKKDIEAEYLGFLHAFFNLVIQISQMNMSIDPRLGMLFIYHMGPATFYSLTIKFLQDLKTGTFHKRASGGAMIKKYIPMELIKKAIVDFWRSDILPPTEKERDDYGLYKRIAMRVKETHARLTKKALLEYENVPADVKRQKSREQIMRENIAEWMGSTNIVIFKRFLKAK
;
A
#
# COMPACT_ATOMS: atom_id res chain seq x y z
N MET A 1 23.49 21.94 27.65
CA MET A 1 23.25 22.45 26.27
C MET A 1 23.51 21.36 25.21
N SER A 2 22.93 20.16 25.29
CA SER A 2 23.16 19.13 24.25
C SER A 2 22.07 18.07 24.09
N ASP A 3 20.80 18.40 24.38
CA ASP A 3 19.68 17.47 24.12
C ASP A 3 18.53 18.06 23.27
N SER A 4 18.47 19.38 23.04
CA SER A 4 17.42 20.00 22.20
C SER A 4 17.53 19.62 20.71
N GLY A 5 18.75 19.54 20.18
CA GLY A 5 18.98 19.24 18.75
C GLY A 5 18.59 17.83 18.31
N LYS A 6 18.43 16.87 19.24
CA LYS A 6 17.95 15.52 18.91
C LYS A 6 16.43 15.47 18.72
N SER A 7 15.68 16.33 19.42
CA SER A 7 14.22 16.41 19.31
C SER A 7 13.82 17.14 18.02
N ASP A 8 14.44 18.29 17.71
CA ASP A 8 14.11 19.08 16.51
C ASP A 8 14.41 18.32 15.21
N ALA A 9 15.54 17.63 15.13
CA ALA A 9 15.90 16.82 13.96
C ALA A 9 14.93 15.65 13.73
N ALA A 10 14.48 14.99 14.80
CA ALA A 10 13.52 13.90 14.72
C ALA A 10 12.13 14.39 14.28
N GLU A 11 11.68 15.55 14.79
CA GLU A 11 10.44 16.17 14.34
C GLU A 11 10.50 16.54 12.86
N LEU A 12 11.59 17.17 12.40
CA LEU A 12 11.79 17.57 11.01
C LEU A 12 11.84 16.37 10.05
N ASP A 13 12.40 15.24 10.48
CA ASP A 13 12.38 13.99 9.72
C ASP A 13 10.96 13.43 9.59
N ALA A 14 10.22 13.39 10.71
CA ALA A 14 8.83 12.91 10.76
C ALA A 14 7.88 13.73 9.86
N ILE A 15 8.12 15.04 9.72
CA ILE A 15 7.30 15.92 8.88
C ILE A 15 7.89 16.19 7.49
N SER A 16 8.97 15.52 7.10
CA SER A 16 9.69 15.79 5.84
C SER A 16 8.80 15.75 4.59
N LEU A 17 7.73 14.95 4.61
CA LEU A 17 6.75 14.81 3.54
C LEU A 17 5.88 16.05 3.33
N PHE A 18 5.69 16.86 4.37
CA PHE A 18 4.90 18.09 4.29
C PHE A 18 5.63 19.22 3.57
N LYS A 19 6.91 19.05 3.22
CA LYS A 19 7.70 20.06 2.47
C LYS A 19 7.09 20.40 1.10
N LYS A 20 6.30 19.49 0.53
CA LYS A 20 5.56 19.71 -0.73
C LYS A 20 4.10 20.13 -0.50
N GLY A 21 3.74 20.44 0.75
CA GLY A 21 2.39 20.71 1.19
C GLY A 21 1.71 19.50 1.84
N TYR A 22 0.60 19.75 2.52
CA TYR A 22 -0.17 18.73 3.24
C TYR A 22 -1.00 17.82 2.32
N ASN A 23 -1.25 18.22 1.07
CA ASN A 23 -2.09 17.47 0.13
C ASN A 23 -1.55 16.07 -0.16
N GLU A 24 -0.24 15.91 -0.38
CA GLU A 24 0.37 14.60 -0.64
C GLU A 24 0.14 13.63 0.53
N VAL A 25 0.23 14.13 1.77
CA VAL A 25 0.02 13.32 2.97
C VAL A 25 -1.45 12.91 3.12
N ILE A 26 -2.39 13.83 2.85
CA ILE A 26 -3.84 13.54 2.89
C ILE A 26 -4.24 12.57 1.77
N GLU A 27 -3.67 12.71 0.58
CA GLU A 27 -3.88 11.78 -0.53
C GLU A 27 -3.34 10.39 -0.21
N ALA A 28 -2.14 10.29 0.37
CA ALA A 28 -1.58 9.02 0.83
C ALA A 28 -2.49 8.34 1.86
N GLN A 29 -3.01 9.09 2.84
CA GLN A 29 -4.03 8.59 3.79
C GLN A 29 -5.29 8.10 3.08
N THR A 30 -5.82 8.88 2.14
CA THR A 30 -7.02 8.51 1.39
C THR A 30 -6.81 7.23 0.56
N ASN A 31 -5.63 7.07 -0.02
CA ASN A 31 -5.24 5.86 -0.75
C ASN A 31 -5.07 4.66 0.17
N LEU A 32 -4.56 4.86 1.39
CA LEU A 32 -4.47 3.82 2.40
C LEU A 32 -5.86 3.34 2.85
N VAL A 33 -6.80 4.26 3.07
CA VAL A 33 -8.19 3.92 3.37
C VAL A 33 -8.81 3.10 2.23
N ARG A 34 -8.62 3.53 0.97
CA ARG A 34 -9.16 2.83 -0.21
C ARG A 34 -8.54 1.43 -0.39
N SER A 35 -7.23 1.31 -0.25
CA SER A 35 -6.54 0.01 -0.34
C SER A 35 -6.97 -0.93 0.79
N THR A 36 -7.26 -0.41 1.99
CA THR A 36 -7.82 -1.19 3.09
C THR A 36 -9.21 -1.74 2.71
N GLN A 37 -10.10 -0.91 2.14
CA GLN A 37 -11.41 -1.35 1.64
C GLN A 37 -11.27 -2.45 0.57
N GLN A 38 -10.31 -2.31 -0.34
CA GLN A 38 -10.03 -3.30 -1.39
C GLN A 38 -9.50 -4.62 -0.81
N LEU A 39 -8.55 -4.55 0.12
CA LEU A 39 -8.01 -5.72 0.83
C LEU A 39 -9.13 -6.48 1.54
N LEU A 40 -9.98 -5.75 2.23
CA LEU A 40 -11.13 -6.27 2.94
C LEU A 40 -12.18 -6.90 1.99
N GLY A 41 -12.32 -6.39 0.76
CA GLY A 41 -13.16 -6.99 -0.29
C GLY A 41 -12.49 -8.11 -1.07
N SER A 42 -11.21 -8.38 -0.84
CA SER A 42 -10.43 -9.38 -1.57
C SER A 42 -10.66 -10.79 -1.03
N ASN A 43 -10.40 -11.80 -1.85
CA ASN A 43 -10.42 -13.20 -1.43
C ASN A 43 -9.18 -13.64 -0.61
N LEU A 44 -8.36 -12.69 -0.14
CA LEU A 44 -7.10 -12.96 0.55
C LEU A 44 -7.31 -13.62 1.93
N ALA A 45 -8.51 -13.44 2.50
CA ALA A 45 -8.93 -14.08 3.73
C ALA A 45 -9.45 -15.50 3.48
N SER A 46 -9.00 -16.45 4.31
CA SER A 46 -9.60 -17.79 4.37
C SER A 46 -11.09 -17.72 4.70
N ALA A 47 -11.86 -18.78 4.43
CA ALA A 47 -13.29 -18.80 4.79
C ALA A 47 -13.50 -18.60 6.30
N ASP A 48 -12.60 -19.15 7.12
CA ASP A 48 -12.59 -18.97 8.58
C ASP A 48 -12.30 -17.51 8.97
N ASP A 49 -11.25 -16.89 8.38
CA ASP A 49 -10.92 -15.48 8.64
C ASP A 49 -12.07 -14.55 8.23
N ARG A 50 -12.76 -14.84 7.11
CA ARG A 50 -13.92 -14.04 6.68
C ARG A 50 -15.08 -14.15 7.65
N SER A 51 -15.38 -15.36 8.11
CA SER A 51 -16.44 -15.60 9.10
C SER A 51 -16.16 -14.83 10.39
N ARG A 52 -14.92 -14.89 10.88
CA ARG A 52 -14.47 -14.19 12.09
C ARG A 52 -14.49 -12.66 11.93
N LEU A 53 -14.06 -12.17 10.77
CA LEU A 53 -14.04 -10.74 10.49
C LEU A 53 -15.43 -10.16 10.22
N GLN A 54 -16.44 -11.00 9.93
CA GLN A 54 -17.76 -10.53 9.52
C GLN A 54 -18.46 -9.70 10.60
N GLU A 55 -18.26 -10.04 11.88
CA GLU A 55 -18.78 -9.27 13.01
C GLU A 55 -18.04 -7.93 13.19
N ALA A 56 -16.73 -7.91 12.97
CA ALA A 56 -15.92 -6.69 13.01
C ALA A 56 -16.12 -5.81 11.76
N ARG A 57 -16.66 -6.36 10.67
CA ARG A 57 -16.69 -5.72 9.36
C ARG A 57 -17.52 -4.45 9.33
N THR A 58 -18.67 -4.45 10.00
CA THR A 58 -19.53 -3.27 10.08
C THR A 58 -18.81 -2.10 10.76
N THR A 59 -18.06 -2.36 11.83
CA THR A 59 -17.27 -1.34 12.52
C THR A 59 -16.15 -0.81 11.63
N ILE A 60 -15.43 -1.71 10.97
CA ILE A 60 -14.31 -1.34 10.08
C ILE A 60 -14.80 -0.52 8.88
N ASP A 61 -15.85 -0.94 8.19
CA ASP A 61 -16.39 -0.22 7.03
C ASP A 61 -16.95 1.15 7.43
N LYS A 62 -17.59 1.25 8.60
CA LYS A 62 -18.05 2.54 9.15
C LYS A 62 -16.86 3.48 9.41
N ALA A 63 -15.80 2.99 10.04
CA ALA A 63 -14.62 3.78 10.33
C ALA A 63 -13.92 4.27 9.05
N LEU A 64 -13.76 3.39 8.06
CA LEU A 64 -13.22 3.74 6.74
C LEU A 64 -14.09 4.79 6.02
N GLY A 65 -15.42 4.69 6.13
CA GLY A 65 -16.35 5.67 5.59
C GLY A 65 -16.24 7.06 6.24
N GLU A 66 -16.12 7.12 7.57
CA GLU A 66 -15.93 8.38 8.30
C GLU A 66 -14.59 9.03 7.94
N MET A 67 -13.49 8.26 7.82
CA MET A 67 -12.20 8.80 7.38
C MET A 67 -12.27 9.41 5.96
N GLN A 68 -13.01 8.81 5.03
CA GLN A 68 -13.23 9.39 3.70
C GLN A 68 -14.02 10.70 3.77
N LYS A 69 -15.03 10.79 4.65
CA LYS A 69 -15.80 12.01 4.87
C LYS A 69 -14.93 13.11 5.49
N GLN A 70 -14.12 12.78 6.48
CA GLN A 70 -13.17 13.68 7.12
C GLN A 70 -12.14 14.22 6.11
N ALA A 71 -11.60 13.39 5.22
CA ALA A 71 -10.67 13.82 4.18
C ALA A 71 -11.32 14.79 3.17
N ARG A 72 -12.59 14.55 2.79
CA ARG A 72 -13.34 15.46 1.92
C ARG A 72 -13.64 16.80 2.61
N GLN A 73 -14.00 16.76 3.89
CA GLN A 73 -14.23 17.97 4.68
C GLN A 73 -12.94 18.79 4.79
N LEU A 74 -11.82 18.15 5.14
CA LEU A 74 -10.51 18.79 5.21
C LEU A 74 -10.12 19.44 3.88
N SER A 75 -10.32 18.73 2.76
CA SER A 75 -10.04 19.27 1.42
C SER A 75 -10.91 20.48 1.07
N SER A 76 -12.16 20.51 1.55
CA SER A 76 -13.06 21.66 1.39
C SER A 76 -12.63 22.84 2.26
N ASP A 77 -12.29 22.59 3.52
CA ASP A 77 -11.90 23.59 4.50
C ASP A 77 -10.56 24.26 4.13
N LEU A 78 -9.63 23.47 3.58
CA LEU A 78 -8.29 23.92 3.18
C LEU A 78 -8.20 24.31 1.70
N ASN A 79 -9.32 24.36 0.98
CA ASN A 79 -9.33 24.89 -0.37
C ASN A 79 -8.89 26.36 -0.34
N PRO A 80 -7.88 26.79 -1.14
CA PRO A 80 -7.32 28.14 -1.04
C PRO A 80 -8.36 29.26 -1.17
N GLY A 81 -9.34 29.09 -2.07
CA GLY A 81 -10.38 30.10 -2.28
C GLY A 81 -11.38 30.19 -1.14
N ASN A 82 -11.74 29.05 -0.54
CA ASN A 82 -12.63 29.03 0.63
C ASN A 82 -11.91 29.56 1.87
N LEU A 83 -10.71 29.03 2.13
CA LEU A 83 -9.91 29.36 3.30
C LEU A 83 -9.59 30.87 3.36
N GLU A 84 -9.35 31.49 2.19
CA GLU A 84 -9.11 32.94 2.15
C GLU A 84 -10.33 33.77 2.51
N LYS A 85 -11.46 33.51 1.85
CA LYS A 85 -12.73 34.19 2.14
C LYS A 85 -13.13 34.03 3.60
N ASP A 86 -12.95 32.82 4.11
CA ASP A 86 -13.25 32.47 5.49
C ASP A 86 -12.29 33.08 6.50
N SER A 87 -11.05 33.39 6.11
CA SER A 87 -10.08 34.08 6.98
C SER A 87 -10.38 35.58 7.05
N ILE A 88 -10.76 36.20 5.92
CA ILE A 88 -11.21 37.60 5.88
C ILE A 88 -12.49 37.78 6.70
N ARG A 89 -13.44 36.84 6.60
CA ARG A 89 -14.67 36.89 7.40
C ARG A 89 -14.40 36.81 8.91
N GLU A 90 -13.40 36.03 9.32
CA GLU A 90 -13.02 35.86 10.73
C GLU A 90 -12.17 37.03 11.25
N TYR A 91 -11.70 37.92 10.37
CA TYR A 91 -10.76 38.99 10.72
C TYR A 91 -11.23 39.84 11.89
N HIS A 92 -12.45 40.36 11.82
CA HIS A 92 -13.00 41.26 12.83
C HIS A 92 -13.38 40.56 14.15
N ASN A 93 -13.34 39.22 14.19
CA ASN A 93 -13.50 38.46 15.43
C ASN A 93 -12.18 38.38 16.22
N ILE A 94 -11.03 38.61 15.57
CA ILE A 94 -9.70 38.42 16.15
C ILE A 94 -8.92 39.75 16.23
N PHE A 95 -9.11 40.66 15.26
CA PHE A 95 -8.41 41.93 15.18
C PHE A 95 -9.36 43.11 15.03
N SER A 96 -8.97 44.24 15.63
CA SER A 96 -9.55 45.56 15.37
C SER A 96 -8.75 46.32 14.29
N GLY A 97 -9.44 47.14 13.51
CA GLY A 97 -8.86 48.03 12.49
C GLY A 97 -8.93 47.48 11.05
N GLU A 98 -8.14 48.07 10.16
CA GLU A 98 -8.11 47.72 8.73
C GLU A 98 -7.57 46.32 8.49
N VAL A 99 -8.08 45.64 7.46
CA VAL A 99 -7.63 44.31 7.03
C VAL A 99 -6.23 44.43 6.42
N THR A 100 -5.30 43.61 6.90
CA THR A 100 -3.93 43.53 6.36
C THR A 100 -3.60 42.11 5.97
N ASP A 101 -2.84 41.92 4.89
CA ASP A 101 -2.47 40.60 4.35
C ASP A 101 -1.74 39.74 5.38
N HIS A 102 -0.91 40.35 6.22
CA HIS A 102 -0.15 39.65 7.25
C HIS A 102 -1.06 39.04 8.33
N ARG A 103 -2.03 39.82 8.83
CA ARG A 103 -3.01 39.35 9.82
C ARG A 103 -4.00 38.34 9.23
N VAL A 104 -4.36 38.49 7.95
CA VAL A 104 -5.13 37.46 7.23
C VAL A 104 -4.32 36.17 7.11
N SER A 105 -3.01 36.26 6.85
CA SER A 105 -2.12 35.09 6.81
C SER A 105 -2.02 34.38 8.16
N PHE A 106 -1.97 35.12 9.28
CA PHE A 106 -2.07 34.54 10.63
C PHE A 106 -3.36 33.74 10.82
N ILE A 107 -4.51 34.32 10.46
CA ILE A 107 -5.82 33.64 10.59
C ILE A 107 -5.86 32.40 9.71
N ARG A 108 -5.36 32.51 8.48
CA ARG A 108 -5.25 31.40 7.53
C ARG A 108 -4.45 30.25 8.13
N PHE A 109 -3.28 30.56 8.67
CA PHE A 109 -2.38 29.59 9.32
C PHE A 109 -3.02 28.94 10.55
N LEU A 110 -3.71 29.71 11.39
CA LEU A 110 -4.47 29.20 12.54
C LEU A 110 -5.60 28.25 12.10
N LYS A 111 -6.38 28.62 11.07
CA LYS A 111 -7.46 27.77 10.55
C LYS A 111 -6.91 26.50 9.91
N THR A 112 -5.76 26.57 9.22
CA THR A 112 -5.06 25.38 8.72
C THR A 112 -4.65 24.45 9.86
N TYR A 113 -4.05 24.98 10.93
CA TYR A 113 -3.72 24.19 12.13
C TYR A 113 -4.96 23.50 12.72
N VAL A 114 -6.07 24.23 12.89
CA VAL A 114 -7.32 23.69 13.45
C VAL A 114 -7.85 22.52 12.61
N ALA A 115 -7.91 22.69 11.30
CA ALA A 115 -8.45 21.67 10.40
C ALA A 115 -7.56 20.42 10.37
N LEU A 116 -6.24 20.60 10.27
CA LEU A 116 -5.29 19.48 10.28
C LEU A 116 -5.28 18.74 11.63
N LYS A 117 -5.30 19.46 12.75
CA LYS A 117 -5.35 18.84 14.08
C LYS A 117 -6.63 18.05 14.30
N ARG A 118 -7.79 18.61 13.90
CA ARG A 118 -9.07 17.89 13.98
C ARG A 118 -9.04 16.60 13.16
N TYR A 119 -8.61 16.71 11.90
CA TYR A 119 -8.49 15.56 11.01
C TYR A 119 -7.59 14.47 11.61
N ALA A 120 -6.40 14.85 12.10
CA ALA A 120 -5.46 13.89 12.67
C ALA A 120 -6.02 13.16 13.90
N LEU A 121 -6.71 13.86 14.80
CA LEU A 121 -7.32 13.27 15.98
C LEU A 121 -8.46 12.31 15.61
N GLU A 122 -9.39 12.77 14.78
CA GLU A 122 -10.56 11.99 14.39
C GLU A 122 -10.15 10.75 13.55
N THR A 123 -9.25 10.92 12.58
CA THR A 123 -8.75 9.82 11.73
C THR A 123 -7.88 8.84 12.54
N SER A 124 -7.06 9.31 13.47
CA SER A 124 -6.29 8.41 14.37
C SER A 124 -7.21 7.55 15.23
N GLN A 125 -8.31 8.12 15.73
CA GLN A 125 -9.32 7.36 16.47
C GLN A 125 -9.91 6.25 15.60
N GLN A 126 -10.29 6.56 14.34
CA GLN A 126 -10.83 5.57 13.41
C GLN A 126 -9.83 4.44 13.10
N TRP A 127 -8.54 4.75 12.91
CA TRP A 127 -7.53 3.70 12.75
C TRP A 127 -7.34 2.85 14.01
N GLY A 128 -7.41 3.45 15.20
CA GLY A 128 -7.39 2.73 16.47
C GLY A 128 -8.60 1.80 16.66
N GLU A 129 -9.78 2.23 16.23
CA GLU A 129 -11.00 1.41 16.21
C GLU A 129 -10.85 0.22 15.26
N ILE A 130 -10.30 0.43 14.05
CA ILE A 130 -10.01 -0.65 13.09
C ILE A 130 -9.01 -1.65 13.68
N GLN A 131 -7.90 -1.17 14.26
CA GLN A 131 -6.90 -2.03 14.88
C GLN A 131 -7.51 -2.88 16.00
N SER A 132 -8.31 -2.26 16.87
CA SER A 132 -8.98 -2.94 17.98
C SER A 132 -10.00 -3.97 17.48
N ALA A 133 -10.79 -3.63 16.46
CA ALA A 133 -11.77 -4.52 15.86
C ALA A 133 -11.12 -5.76 15.22
N VAL A 134 -9.99 -5.58 14.52
CA VAL A 134 -9.23 -6.68 13.91
C VAL A 134 -8.60 -7.58 14.99
N GLN A 135 -8.12 -7.01 16.09
CA GLN A 135 -7.59 -7.78 17.21
C GLN A 135 -8.69 -8.56 17.94
N ALA A 136 -9.86 -7.95 18.14
CA ALA A 136 -11.01 -8.57 18.80
C ALA A 136 -11.67 -9.67 17.95
N ALA A 137 -11.56 -9.61 16.63
CA ALA A 137 -12.10 -10.62 15.71
C ALA A 137 -11.49 -12.03 15.88
N GLY A 138 -10.44 -12.18 16.69
CA GLY A 138 -9.87 -13.50 17.01
C GLY A 138 -9.27 -14.22 15.80
N LEU A 139 -8.77 -13.46 14.82
CA LEU A 139 -8.00 -13.98 13.70
C LEU A 139 -6.71 -14.64 14.21
N ALA A 140 -6.30 -15.74 13.58
CA ALA A 140 -5.07 -16.43 13.94
C ALA A 140 -3.86 -15.47 13.82
N GLU A 141 -2.85 -15.63 14.70
CA GLU A 141 -1.67 -14.75 14.66
C GLU A 141 -0.92 -14.80 13.33
N LYS A 142 -0.96 -15.95 12.65
CA LYS A 142 -0.37 -16.19 11.33
C LYS A 142 -1.32 -15.87 10.16
N SER A 143 -2.51 -15.32 10.41
CA SER A 143 -3.42 -14.92 9.33
C SER A 143 -2.79 -13.80 8.53
N GLU A 144 -2.62 -14.02 7.23
CA GLU A 144 -2.08 -13.02 6.31
C GLU A 144 -2.99 -11.78 6.27
N LEU A 145 -4.31 -11.97 6.31
CA LEU A 145 -5.25 -10.86 6.39
C LEU A 145 -5.00 -10.00 7.64
N ARG A 146 -4.83 -10.63 8.81
CA ARG A 146 -4.51 -9.93 10.06
C ARG A 146 -3.20 -9.16 9.94
N TYR A 147 -2.16 -9.82 9.43
CA TYR A 147 -0.85 -9.21 9.27
C TYR A 147 -0.89 -7.99 8.34
N GLN A 148 -1.57 -8.10 7.20
CA GLN A 148 -1.77 -6.99 6.26
C GLN A 148 -2.54 -5.84 6.93
N LEU A 149 -3.71 -6.11 7.50
CA LEU A 149 -4.57 -5.08 8.10
C LEU A 149 -3.87 -4.32 9.24
N ILE A 150 -3.10 -4.99 10.09
CA ILE A 150 -2.44 -4.34 11.21
C ILE A 150 -1.14 -3.66 10.78
N THR A 151 -0.26 -4.38 10.08
CA THR A 151 1.13 -3.94 9.86
C THR A 151 1.24 -2.95 8.70
N TYR A 152 0.45 -3.12 7.64
CA TYR A 152 0.58 -2.32 6.42
C TYR A 152 -0.58 -1.34 6.21
N HIS A 153 -1.64 -1.40 7.01
CA HIS A 153 -2.78 -0.49 6.91
C HIS A 153 -3.00 0.32 8.20
N ALA A 154 -3.39 -0.32 9.30
CA ALA A 154 -3.73 0.41 10.53
C ALA A 154 -2.54 1.15 11.14
N ARG A 155 -1.39 0.49 11.33
CA ARG A 155 -0.18 1.14 11.89
C ARG A 155 0.34 2.30 11.03
N PRO A 156 0.51 2.15 9.70
CA PRO A 156 0.89 3.28 8.85
C PRO A 156 -0.13 4.42 8.90
N GLY A 157 -1.42 4.08 9.00
CA GLY A 157 -2.48 5.07 9.17
C GLY A 157 -2.30 5.90 10.44
N ILE A 158 -2.07 5.24 11.57
CA ILE A 158 -1.79 5.88 12.87
C ILE A 158 -0.51 6.72 12.80
N GLN A 159 0.57 6.16 12.26
CA GLN A 159 1.85 6.88 12.11
C GLN A 159 1.68 8.14 11.26
N SER A 160 0.90 8.07 10.18
CA SER A 160 0.61 9.24 9.36
C SER A 160 -0.15 10.31 10.16
N CYS A 161 -1.06 9.92 11.06
CA CYS A 161 -1.74 10.87 11.95
C CYS A 161 -0.78 11.47 12.98
N GLU A 162 0.15 10.69 13.55
CA GLU A 162 1.21 11.19 14.45
C GLU A 162 2.13 12.20 13.75
N ASN A 163 2.45 11.97 12.47
CA ASN A 163 3.23 12.92 11.66
C ASN A 163 2.46 14.23 11.44
N ILE A 164 1.14 14.17 11.19
CA ILE A 164 0.29 15.38 11.11
C ILE A 164 0.25 16.09 12.47
N GLN A 165 0.16 15.36 13.59
CA GLN A 165 0.19 15.94 14.93
C GLN A 165 1.54 16.63 15.21
N THR A 166 2.66 16.02 14.82
CA THR A 166 3.99 16.63 14.94
C THR A 166 4.08 17.93 14.13
N PHE A 167 3.55 17.93 12.90
CA PHE A 167 3.44 19.13 12.07
C PHE A 167 2.60 20.22 12.74
N CYS A 168 1.44 19.84 13.29
CA CYS A 168 0.57 20.75 14.05
C CYS A 168 1.26 21.27 15.31
N ASN A 169 2.04 20.47 16.04
CA ASN A 169 2.74 20.91 17.25
C ASN A 169 3.75 22.02 16.94
N ARG A 170 4.48 21.91 15.82
CA ARG A 170 5.36 22.99 15.34
C ARG A 170 4.57 24.23 14.93
N MET A 171 3.46 24.09 14.20
CA MET A 171 2.55 25.20 13.91
C MET A 171 2.01 25.87 15.18
N GLY A 172 1.68 25.08 16.21
CA GLY A 172 1.16 25.56 17.49
C GLY A 172 2.15 26.43 18.26
N ARG A 173 3.44 26.11 18.18
CA ARG A 173 4.53 26.95 18.74
C ARG A 173 4.64 28.29 18.01
N ILE A 174 4.60 28.27 16.68
CA ILE A 174 4.57 29.49 15.84
C ILE A 174 3.36 30.37 16.18
N LEU A 175 2.20 29.74 16.40
CA LEU A 175 0.94 30.41 16.78
C LEU A 175 0.90 30.84 18.26
N ARG A 176 1.84 30.38 19.09
CA ARG A 176 1.87 30.62 20.55
C ARG A 176 0.49 30.35 21.18
N LEU A 177 -0.02 29.15 20.98
CA LEU A 177 -1.35 28.77 21.44
C LEU A 177 -1.48 28.91 22.96
N LYS A 178 -2.51 29.65 23.41
CA LYS A 178 -2.83 29.81 24.85
C LYS A 178 -3.76 28.73 25.38
N ARG A 179 -4.54 28.13 24.47
CA ARG A 179 -5.54 27.10 24.75
C ARG A 179 -5.73 26.25 23.51
N ASP A 180 -6.30 25.05 23.66
CA ASP A 180 -6.65 24.22 22.51
C ASP A 180 -7.77 24.87 21.68
N PRO A 181 -7.52 25.25 20.42
CA PRO A 181 -8.56 25.82 19.57
C PRO A 181 -9.74 24.88 19.28
N LEU A 182 -9.57 23.56 19.48
CA LEU A 182 -10.65 22.59 19.32
C LEU A 182 -11.61 22.54 20.52
N SER A 183 -11.24 23.10 21.68
CA SER A 183 -12.07 23.07 22.89
C SER A 183 -13.10 24.21 22.94
N SER A 184 -13.08 25.14 21.97
CA SER A 184 -14.01 26.27 21.90
C SER A 184 -14.56 26.46 20.49
N ARG A 185 -15.74 27.06 20.38
CA ARG A 185 -16.33 27.44 19.08
C ARG A 185 -15.70 28.71 18.49
N SER A 186 -15.04 29.53 19.31
CA SER A 186 -14.38 30.77 18.89
C SER A 186 -12.87 30.62 18.88
N LEU A 187 -12.23 31.15 17.84
CA LEU A 187 -10.76 31.24 17.72
C LEU A 187 -10.18 32.47 18.43
N ASP A 188 -11.03 33.39 18.90
CA ASP A 188 -10.59 34.57 19.63
C ASP A 188 -9.76 34.18 20.87
N GLY A 189 -8.64 34.86 21.08
CA GLY A 189 -7.69 34.60 22.16
C GLY A 189 -7.04 33.21 22.17
N ALA A 190 -7.25 32.36 21.15
CA ALA A 190 -6.67 31.01 21.10
C ALA A 190 -5.16 31.02 20.77
N ALA A 191 -4.71 32.01 20.00
CA ALA A 191 -3.34 32.16 19.51
C ALA A 191 -2.86 33.61 19.73
N VAL A 192 -1.55 33.84 19.70
CA VAL A 192 -0.94 35.18 19.82
C VAL A 192 -0.34 35.58 18.48
N TYR A 193 -0.85 36.68 17.94
CA TYR A 193 -0.28 37.32 16.77
C TYR A 193 1.01 38.07 17.11
N SER A 194 2.02 37.94 16.26
CA SER A 194 3.23 38.76 16.25
C SER A 194 3.49 39.27 14.83
N PRO A 195 3.84 40.56 14.66
CA PRO A 195 4.19 41.11 13.36
C PRO A 195 5.54 40.61 12.83
N ASP A 196 6.39 40.03 13.69
CA ASP A 196 7.76 39.61 13.34
C ASP A 196 7.85 38.15 12.86
N ILE A 197 6.73 37.41 12.87
CA ILE A 197 6.65 36.01 12.43
C ILE A 197 6.07 35.95 11.03
N GLU A 198 6.71 35.19 10.15
CA GLU A 198 6.11 34.83 8.87
C GLU A 198 5.14 33.63 9.03
N TYR A 199 3.84 33.86 8.85
CA TYR A 199 2.80 32.83 8.96
C TYR A 199 2.65 31.98 7.70
N THR A 200 3.72 31.29 7.29
CA THR A 200 3.76 30.39 6.13
C THR A 200 4.10 28.96 6.53
N LEU A 201 3.65 27.97 5.74
CA LEU A 201 3.95 26.56 6.02
C LEU A 201 5.44 26.24 5.95
N SER A 202 6.19 26.99 5.13
CA SER A 202 7.66 26.88 5.04
C SER A 202 8.35 27.14 6.39
N PHE A 203 7.80 28.06 7.19
CA PHE A 203 8.34 28.42 8.50
C PHE A 203 8.27 27.28 9.52
N VAL A 204 7.41 26.28 9.29
CA VAL A 204 7.31 25.06 10.12
C VAL A 204 8.58 24.21 10.03
N PHE A 205 9.33 24.28 8.93
CA PHE A 205 10.53 23.48 8.70
C PHE A 205 11.83 24.15 9.14
N THR A 206 11.73 25.30 9.79
CA THR A 206 12.86 26.03 10.36
C THR A 206 13.59 25.17 11.39
N THR A 207 14.90 25.00 11.23
CA THR A 207 15.76 24.29 12.19
C THR A 207 15.96 25.11 13.46
N GLU A 208 16.00 24.45 14.62
CA GLU A 208 16.09 25.10 15.93
C GLU A 208 14.94 26.11 16.13
N LEU A 209 13.71 25.68 15.78
CA LEU A 209 12.52 26.54 15.78
C LEU A 209 12.34 27.27 17.11
N ASP A 210 12.47 26.56 18.24
CA ASP A 210 12.28 27.15 19.56
C ASP A 210 13.31 28.26 19.85
N THR A 211 14.58 28.04 19.50
CA THR A 211 15.64 29.04 19.63
C THR A 211 15.37 30.28 18.77
N GLN A 212 14.83 30.10 17.55
CA GLN A 212 14.48 31.23 16.69
C GLN A 212 13.25 31.98 17.20
N LEU A 213 12.26 31.27 17.71
CA LEU A 213 11.09 31.87 18.36
C LEU A 213 11.52 32.64 19.62
N GLU A 214 12.42 32.11 20.45
CA GLU A 214 12.99 32.82 21.61
C GLU A 214 13.72 34.11 21.21
N PHE A 215 14.51 34.07 20.13
CA PHE A 215 15.18 35.26 19.59
C PHE A 215 14.17 36.32 19.11
N LEU A 216 13.08 35.89 18.47
CA LEU A 216 12.04 36.79 17.96
C LEU A 216 11.12 37.35 19.05
N PHE A 217 10.95 36.66 20.19
CA PHE A 217 9.98 37.07 21.22
C PHE A 217 10.59 37.63 22.50
N GLY A 218 11.90 37.45 22.73
CA GLY A 218 12.48 37.66 24.05
C GLY A 218 12.01 36.55 25.02
N SER A 219 12.91 36.12 25.91
CA SER A 219 12.75 34.95 26.78
C SER A 219 11.45 34.97 27.60
N HIS A 220 10.43 34.22 27.14
CA HIS A 220 9.40 33.54 27.93
C HIS A 220 8.53 32.66 27.00
N LEU A 221 8.98 31.41 26.80
CA LEU A 221 8.09 30.30 26.45
C LEU A 221 7.51 29.72 27.76
N PRO A 222 6.25 29.26 27.80
CA PRO A 222 5.73 28.49 28.92
C PRO A 222 6.36 27.10 28.92
N ASP A 223 6.80 26.62 30.09
CA ASP A 223 7.40 25.29 30.28
C ASP A 223 6.49 24.17 29.74
N ALA A 224 7.05 23.38 28.83
CA ALA A 224 6.47 22.13 28.37
C ALA A 224 7.16 20.98 29.11
N ASP A 225 6.68 20.66 30.31
CA ASP A 225 6.95 19.36 30.94
C ASP A 225 5.90 19.04 32.01
N GLN A 226 5.10 18.01 31.74
CA GLN A 226 4.58 17.05 32.72
C GLN A 226 3.85 15.92 32.00
N LEU A 227 4.60 14.90 31.59
CA LEU A 227 4.13 13.51 31.50
C LEU A 227 5.00 12.67 32.44
N PRO A 228 4.42 11.83 33.31
CA PRO A 228 5.22 11.00 34.20
C PRO A 228 5.71 9.74 33.47
N GLU A 229 6.99 9.42 33.68
CA GLU A 229 7.66 8.22 33.17
C GLU A 229 7.78 7.10 34.23
N SER A 230 7.75 5.87 33.70
CA SER A 230 8.24 4.59 34.25
C SER A 230 7.35 3.80 35.23
N VAL A 231 7.22 2.47 34.98
CA VAL A 231 7.93 1.40 35.72
C VAL A 231 8.06 0.15 34.82
N PHE A 232 9.25 -0.45 34.80
CA PHE A 232 9.61 -1.71 34.13
C PHE A 232 9.40 -2.95 35.04
N ASP A 233 9.27 -4.10 34.37
CA ASP A 233 9.55 -5.49 34.79
C ASP A 233 8.63 -6.27 35.76
N GLN A 234 8.08 -7.39 35.26
CA GLN A 234 8.52 -8.75 35.67
C GLN A 234 7.88 -9.85 34.79
N GLN A 235 8.72 -10.71 34.21
CA GLN A 235 8.38 -12.06 33.73
C GLN A 235 8.30 -13.05 34.92
N PRO A 236 7.58 -14.19 34.81
CA PRO A 236 8.31 -15.44 34.50
C PRO A 236 7.59 -16.47 33.59
N ARG A 237 8.45 -17.29 33.01
CA ARG A 237 8.29 -18.46 32.11
C ARG A 237 7.30 -19.55 32.57
N ARG A 238 6.70 -20.27 31.60
CA ARG A 238 6.69 -21.76 31.61
C ARG A 238 6.58 -22.40 30.21
N LYS A 239 7.33 -23.50 30.05
CA LYS A 239 7.53 -24.36 28.87
C LYS A 239 6.52 -25.53 28.83
N THR A 240 6.37 -26.10 27.62
CA THR A 240 6.18 -27.52 27.17
C THR A 240 5.02 -27.64 26.19
N ALA A 241 5.02 -28.46 25.14
CA ALA A 241 6.02 -29.28 24.42
C ALA A 241 5.36 -29.71 23.08
N ALA A 242 6.15 -30.27 22.17
CA ALA A 242 5.81 -30.63 20.80
C ALA A 242 4.74 -31.72 20.65
N SER A 243 4.06 -31.73 19.48
CA SER A 243 3.75 -32.97 18.78
C SER A 243 4.04 -32.80 17.29
N VAL A 244 4.96 -33.63 16.83
CA VAL A 244 5.37 -33.84 15.44
C VAL A 244 4.26 -34.60 14.71
N ALA A 245 3.91 -34.15 13.51
CA ALA A 245 3.40 -35.01 12.46
C ALA A 245 4.24 -34.74 11.21
N GLU A 246 4.97 -35.76 10.77
CA GLU A 246 5.72 -35.75 9.51
C GLU A 246 4.79 -35.53 8.31
N PRO A 247 5.29 -34.85 7.25
CA PRO A 247 4.54 -34.67 6.02
C PRO A 247 4.53 -35.96 5.21
N ALA A 248 3.37 -36.31 4.66
CA ALA A 248 3.30 -37.21 3.52
C ALA A 248 4.10 -36.58 2.37
N ARG A 249 5.21 -37.20 1.96
CA ARG A 249 5.95 -36.82 0.75
C ARG A 249 5.08 -37.12 -0.48
N PRO A 250 4.80 -36.16 -1.37
CA PRO A 250 4.51 -36.46 -2.74
C PRO A 250 5.81 -36.39 -3.55
N VAL A 251 5.97 -37.32 -4.47
CA VAL A 251 7.07 -37.42 -5.42
C VAL A 251 7.22 -36.08 -6.17
N LEU A 252 8.29 -35.34 -5.91
CA LEU A 252 8.58 -34.05 -6.57
C LEU A 252 9.08 -34.30 -7.99
N ASP A 253 8.15 -34.52 -8.92
CA ASP A 253 8.45 -34.24 -10.31
C ASP A 253 8.56 -32.71 -10.48
N HIS A 254 9.71 -32.24 -10.95
CA HIS A 254 9.99 -30.83 -11.26
C HIS A 254 9.29 -30.38 -12.55
N LYS A 255 8.68 -31.34 -13.26
CA LYS A 255 7.84 -31.12 -14.44
C LYS A 255 6.36 -31.17 -14.05
N LEU A 256 5.60 -30.25 -14.63
CA LEU A 256 4.16 -30.19 -14.60
C LEU A 256 3.66 -30.47 -16.01
N ASP A 257 2.91 -31.56 -16.14
CA ASP A 257 2.03 -31.81 -17.27
C ASP A 257 0.60 -31.51 -16.83
N ALA A 258 0.08 -30.37 -17.26
CA ALA A 258 -1.30 -29.95 -17.02
C ALA A 258 -2.19 -30.18 -18.26
N SER A 259 -1.76 -31.01 -19.22
CA SER A 259 -2.53 -31.26 -20.43
C SER A 259 -3.79 -32.10 -20.13
N GLY A 260 -4.80 -31.92 -20.97
CA GLY A 260 -6.01 -32.73 -20.90
C GLY A 260 -5.90 -34.01 -21.73
N SER A 261 -7.04 -34.68 -21.88
CA SER A 261 -7.11 -35.93 -22.65
C SER A 261 -7.18 -35.72 -24.17
N THR A 262 -7.36 -34.47 -24.62
CA THR A 262 -7.65 -34.13 -26.02
C THR A 262 -6.51 -33.36 -26.70
N ASP A 263 -6.36 -33.48 -28.02
CA ASP A 263 -5.21 -32.92 -28.73
C ASP A 263 -5.13 -31.38 -28.68
N TRP A 264 -6.28 -30.70 -28.61
CA TRP A 264 -6.34 -29.23 -28.57
C TRP A 264 -5.91 -28.64 -27.22
N ASN A 265 -5.88 -29.43 -26.14
CA ASN A 265 -5.35 -29.04 -24.84
C ASN A 265 -4.06 -29.78 -24.45
N ARG A 266 -3.30 -30.26 -25.46
CA ARG A 266 -1.95 -30.84 -25.37
C ARG A 266 -0.90 -29.97 -26.07
N THR A 267 -0.97 -28.66 -25.84
CA THR A 267 -0.03 -27.67 -26.40
C THR A 267 1.08 -27.32 -25.40
N PRO A 268 2.21 -26.72 -25.83
CA PRO A 268 3.29 -26.29 -24.94
C PRO A 268 2.85 -25.37 -23.79
N HIS A 269 1.68 -24.73 -23.90
CA HIS A 269 1.13 -23.88 -22.86
C HIS A 269 0.73 -24.62 -21.57
N TYR A 270 0.50 -25.93 -21.65
CA TYR A 270 0.10 -26.79 -20.53
C TYR A 270 1.28 -27.47 -19.83
N PHE A 271 2.48 -27.32 -20.37
CA PHE A 271 3.70 -27.88 -19.80
C PHE A 271 4.48 -26.78 -19.09
N PHE A 272 5.02 -27.10 -17.92
CA PHE A 272 5.87 -26.18 -17.18
C PHE A 272 6.89 -26.94 -16.33
N HIS A 273 8.03 -26.33 -16.06
CA HIS A 273 9.02 -26.93 -15.18
C HIS A 273 9.87 -25.85 -14.53
N TYR A 274 10.50 -26.21 -13.41
CA TYR A 274 11.61 -25.48 -12.82
C TYR A 274 12.88 -26.32 -12.91
N ASP A 275 14.04 -25.69 -12.79
CA ASP A 275 15.33 -26.38 -12.72
C ASP A 275 15.72 -26.57 -11.25
N PRO A 276 15.76 -27.81 -10.73
CA PRO A 276 16.15 -28.07 -9.35
C PRO A 276 17.57 -27.59 -8.99
N ARG A 277 18.51 -27.60 -9.94
CA ARG A 277 19.88 -27.14 -9.70
C ARG A 277 19.92 -25.63 -9.56
N ALA A 278 19.28 -24.92 -10.48
CA ALA A 278 19.19 -23.47 -10.43
C ALA A 278 18.39 -22.98 -9.21
N LEU A 279 17.38 -23.73 -8.76
CA LEU A 279 16.69 -23.46 -7.51
C LEU A 279 17.62 -23.59 -6.29
N GLU A 280 18.48 -24.60 -6.25
CA GLU A 280 19.42 -24.77 -5.13
C GLU A 280 20.51 -23.69 -5.13
N GLU A 281 21.01 -23.30 -6.31
CA GLU A 281 21.88 -22.14 -6.46
C GLU A 281 21.19 -20.85 -5.99
N GLU A 282 19.89 -20.72 -6.24
CA GLU A 282 19.11 -19.59 -5.76
C GLU A 282 18.96 -19.58 -4.23
N ARG A 283 18.66 -20.72 -3.62
CA ARG A 283 18.60 -20.92 -2.16
C ARG A 283 19.92 -20.68 -1.46
N ALA A 284 21.04 -20.95 -2.12
CA ALA A 284 22.35 -20.62 -1.58
C ALA A 284 22.49 -19.11 -1.30
N ARG A 285 21.83 -18.26 -2.10
CA ARG A 285 21.85 -16.80 -1.97
C ARG A 285 20.98 -16.25 -0.83
N TYR A 286 20.12 -17.07 -0.22
CA TYR A 286 19.19 -16.62 0.82
C TYR A 286 19.89 -16.21 2.12
N ALA A 287 21.07 -16.77 2.39
CA ALA A 287 21.87 -16.40 3.55
C ALA A 287 22.25 -14.91 3.58
N ASP A 288 22.31 -14.26 2.40
CA ASP A 288 22.66 -12.85 2.26
C ASP A 288 21.42 -11.94 2.17
N VAL A 289 20.20 -12.50 2.18
CA VAL A 289 18.96 -11.75 2.04
C VAL A 289 18.68 -11.00 3.34
N ILE A 290 18.48 -9.69 3.22
CA ILE A 290 18.24 -8.77 4.33
C ILE A 290 16.78 -8.33 4.38
N TYR A 291 16.07 -8.38 3.25
CA TYR A 291 14.68 -7.94 3.14
C TYR A 291 14.03 -8.48 1.86
N MET A 292 12.71 -8.67 1.88
CA MET A 292 11.89 -9.07 0.74
C MET A 292 10.78 -8.03 0.54
N ASP A 293 10.69 -7.45 -0.66
CA ASP A 293 9.53 -6.64 -1.03
C ASP A 293 8.32 -7.58 -1.16
N THR A 294 7.48 -7.72 -0.14
CA THR A 294 6.25 -8.54 -0.20
C THR A 294 4.97 -7.68 -0.14
N HIS A 295 5.13 -6.36 -0.24
CA HIS A 295 4.02 -5.41 -0.17
C HIS A 295 3.09 -5.55 -1.39
N MET A 296 1.78 -5.62 -1.14
CA MET A 296 0.75 -5.66 -2.19
C MET A 296 0.14 -4.27 -2.41
N GLY A 297 0.92 -3.33 -2.96
CA GLY A 297 0.46 -1.97 -3.26
C GLY A 297 0.61 -0.96 -2.11
N ALA A 298 1.48 -1.23 -1.13
CA ALA A 298 1.83 -0.26 -0.08
C ALA A 298 2.59 0.96 -0.64
N ASP A 299 2.55 2.07 0.10
CA ASP A 299 3.25 3.31 -0.24
C ASP A 299 4.78 3.12 -0.28
N GLN A 300 5.44 3.66 -1.30
CA GLN A 300 6.90 3.58 -1.50
C GLN A 300 7.72 4.14 -0.35
N GLN A 301 7.20 5.08 0.42
CA GLN A 301 7.92 5.66 1.56
C GLN A 301 7.92 4.72 2.76
N TYR A 302 6.80 4.03 3.01
CA TYR A 302 6.75 3.03 4.08
C TYR A 302 7.66 1.83 3.77
N ILE A 303 7.74 1.43 2.49
CA ILE A 303 8.65 0.39 2.00
C ILE A 303 10.11 0.77 2.26
N LYS A 304 10.48 2.05 2.06
CA LYS A 304 11.84 2.54 2.35
C LYS A 304 12.13 2.54 3.84
N SER A 305 11.19 2.99 4.67
CA SER A 305 11.36 3.01 6.12
C SER A 305 11.46 1.59 6.71
N ASP A 306 10.63 0.66 6.25
CA ASP A 306 10.70 -0.75 6.68
C ASP A 306 12.01 -1.42 6.22
N LEU A 307 12.48 -1.14 5.00
CA LEU A 307 13.79 -1.57 4.52
C LEU A 307 14.92 -1.02 5.41
N ILE A 308 14.90 0.26 5.79
CA ILE A 308 15.91 0.88 6.66
C ILE A 308 15.89 0.24 8.06
N ILE A 309 14.70 -0.01 8.61
CA ILE A 309 14.52 -0.67 9.92
C ILE A 309 15.07 -2.11 9.86
N ASN A 310 14.78 -2.85 8.80
CA ASN A 310 15.23 -4.24 8.61
C ASN A 310 16.72 -4.36 8.26
N ILE A 311 17.32 -3.35 7.63
CA ILE A 311 18.79 -3.25 7.46
C ILE A 311 19.49 -2.97 8.80
N SER A 312 18.89 -2.10 9.62
CA SER A 312 19.47 -1.60 10.88
C SER A 312 19.37 -2.62 12.01
N ARG A 313 18.27 -3.38 12.06
CA ARG A 313 18.14 -4.57 12.91
C ARG A 313 18.92 -5.69 12.23
N LYS A 314 20.03 -6.16 12.81
CA LYS A 314 20.76 -7.36 12.33
C LYS A 314 19.77 -8.54 12.15
N SER A 315 19.27 -8.70 10.92
CA SER A 315 18.34 -9.69 10.36
C SER A 315 17.48 -10.51 11.33
N ARG A 316 16.16 -10.31 11.26
CA ARG A 316 15.12 -11.19 11.84
C ARG A 316 14.96 -12.52 11.07
N LEU A 317 15.56 -12.63 9.88
CA LEU A 317 15.45 -13.77 8.96
C LEU A 317 16.79 -14.50 8.88
N THR A 318 17.04 -15.39 9.84
CA THR A 318 18.33 -16.10 9.95
C THR A 318 18.29 -17.48 9.29
N ASP A 319 17.11 -18.08 9.09
CA ASP A 319 16.96 -19.41 8.47
C ASP A 319 16.41 -19.30 7.04
N LYS A 320 17.07 -20.00 6.10
CA LYS A 320 16.64 -20.12 4.69
C LYS A 320 15.21 -20.63 4.57
N LYS A 321 14.79 -21.52 5.47
CA LYS A 321 13.44 -22.09 5.46
C LYS A 321 12.36 -21.04 5.76
N ASP A 322 12.64 -20.12 6.66
CA ASP A 322 11.69 -19.06 7.03
C ASP A 322 11.51 -18.06 5.88
N ILE A 323 12.62 -17.68 5.21
CA ILE A 323 12.61 -16.84 4.02
C ILE A 323 11.77 -17.47 2.90
N GLU A 324 12.00 -18.76 2.62
CA GLU A 324 11.25 -19.48 1.58
C GLU A 324 9.76 -19.61 1.96
N ALA A 325 9.44 -19.93 3.22
CA ALA A 325 8.07 -20.06 3.69
C ALA A 325 7.30 -18.72 3.62
N GLU A 326 7.90 -17.63 4.07
CA GLU A 326 7.30 -16.29 4.00
C GLU A 326 7.08 -15.86 2.55
N TYR A 327 8.07 -16.06 1.68
CA TYR A 327 7.92 -15.71 0.27
C TYR A 327 6.88 -16.57 -0.45
N LEU A 328 6.79 -17.87 -0.14
CA LEU A 328 5.75 -18.74 -0.67
C LEU A 328 4.34 -18.31 -0.20
N GLY A 329 4.21 -17.87 1.05
CA GLY A 329 2.96 -17.28 1.57
C GLY A 329 2.54 -16.04 0.77
N PHE A 330 3.49 -15.12 0.55
CA PHE A 330 3.31 -13.97 -0.32
C PHE A 330 2.88 -14.38 -1.74
N LEU A 331 3.60 -15.31 -2.38
CA LEU A 331 3.32 -15.75 -3.74
C LEU A 331 1.92 -16.36 -3.87
N HIS A 332 1.47 -17.13 -2.89
CA HIS A 332 0.13 -17.71 -2.92
C HIS A 332 -0.96 -16.63 -2.93
N ALA A 333 -0.84 -15.62 -2.08
CA ALA A 333 -1.75 -14.48 -2.09
C ALA A 333 -1.61 -13.66 -3.40
N PHE A 334 -0.39 -13.52 -3.91
CA PHE A 334 -0.11 -12.78 -5.13
C PHE A 334 -0.69 -13.46 -6.38
N PHE A 335 -0.62 -14.80 -6.47
CA PHE A 335 -1.22 -15.57 -7.55
C PHE A 335 -2.73 -15.35 -7.60
N ASN A 336 -3.39 -15.35 -6.44
CA ASN A 336 -4.82 -15.05 -6.35
C ASN A 336 -5.16 -13.64 -6.83
N LEU A 337 -4.33 -12.64 -6.52
CA LEU A 337 -4.47 -11.28 -7.04
C LEU A 337 -4.32 -11.24 -8.57
N VAL A 338 -3.30 -11.90 -9.11
CA VAL A 338 -3.07 -12.01 -10.57
C VAL A 338 -4.28 -12.65 -11.26
N ILE A 339 -4.85 -13.72 -10.67
CA ILE A 339 -6.05 -14.39 -11.17
C ILE A 339 -7.24 -13.42 -11.22
N GLN A 340 -7.51 -12.69 -10.14
CA GLN A 340 -8.64 -11.77 -10.04
C GLN A 340 -8.55 -10.62 -11.05
N ILE A 341 -7.38 -9.97 -11.13
CA ILE A 341 -7.14 -8.90 -12.10
C ILE A 341 -7.37 -9.43 -13.53
N SER A 342 -6.86 -10.62 -13.83
CA SER A 342 -7.02 -11.26 -15.14
C SER A 342 -8.49 -11.55 -15.47
N GLN A 343 -9.23 -12.14 -14.53
CA GLN A 343 -10.65 -12.47 -14.70
C GLN A 343 -11.51 -11.23 -14.86
N MET A 344 -11.27 -10.19 -14.05
CA MET A 344 -11.98 -8.92 -14.12
C MET A 344 -11.73 -8.21 -15.45
N ASN A 345 -10.47 -8.08 -15.87
CA ASN A 345 -10.09 -7.40 -17.10
C ASN A 345 -10.61 -8.10 -18.35
N MET A 346 -10.74 -9.43 -18.30
CA MET A 346 -11.33 -10.24 -19.37
C MET A 346 -12.84 -10.40 -19.23
N SER A 347 -13.44 -9.91 -18.14
CA SER A 347 -14.85 -10.06 -17.81
C SER A 347 -15.32 -11.53 -17.92
N ILE A 348 -14.53 -12.44 -17.34
CA ILE A 348 -14.82 -13.87 -17.28
C ILE A 348 -15.88 -14.13 -16.20
N ASP A 349 -16.84 -15.00 -16.51
CA ASP A 349 -17.82 -15.47 -15.53
C ASP A 349 -17.08 -16.13 -14.35
N PRO A 350 -17.37 -15.74 -13.09
CA PRO A 350 -16.76 -16.36 -11.91
C PRO A 350 -16.83 -17.90 -11.90
N ARG A 351 -17.90 -18.49 -12.46
CA ARG A 351 -18.06 -19.96 -12.58
C ARG A 351 -17.03 -20.60 -13.51
N LEU A 352 -16.57 -19.87 -14.52
CA LEU A 352 -15.53 -20.29 -15.46
C LEU A 352 -14.14 -19.82 -15.04
N GLY A 353 -14.02 -19.18 -13.88
CA GLY A 353 -12.81 -18.49 -13.45
C GLY A 353 -11.59 -19.41 -13.38
N MET A 354 -11.70 -20.56 -12.72
CA MET A 354 -10.58 -21.50 -12.59
C MET A 354 -10.27 -22.21 -13.91
N LEU A 355 -11.30 -22.53 -14.70
CA LEU A 355 -11.15 -23.11 -16.03
C LEU A 355 -10.43 -22.15 -16.99
N PHE A 356 -10.69 -20.84 -16.89
CA PHE A 356 -9.96 -19.81 -17.62
C PHE A 356 -8.47 -19.80 -17.25
N ILE A 357 -8.13 -19.89 -15.97
CA ILE A 357 -6.73 -19.95 -15.51
C ILE A 357 -6.05 -21.23 -16.00
N TYR A 358 -6.74 -22.37 -15.92
CA TYR A 358 -6.27 -23.63 -16.49
C TYR A 358 -5.92 -23.50 -17.98
N HIS A 359 -6.83 -22.97 -18.81
CA HIS A 359 -6.59 -22.85 -20.26
C HIS A 359 -5.58 -21.75 -20.63
N MET A 360 -5.40 -20.73 -19.78
CA MET A 360 -4.30 -19.79 -19.92
C MET A 360 -2.95 -20.52 -19.83
N GLY A 361 -2.85 -21.48 -18.92
CA GLY A 361 -1.72 -22.38 -18.76
C GLY A 361 -0.59 -21.83 -17.87
N PRO A 362 0.17 -22.72 -17.21
CA PRO A 362 1.19 -22.34 -16.22
C PRO A 362 2.31 -21.46 -16.79
N ALA A 363 2.74 -21.68 -18.04
CA ALA A 363 3.79 -20.88 -18.67
C ALA A 363 3.36 -19.41 -18.91
N THR A 364 2.11 -19.24 -19.35
CA THR A 364 1.52 -17.91 -19.55
C THR A 364 1.32 -17.22 -18.20
N PHE A 365 0.86 -17.97 -17.19
CA PHE A 365 0.66 -17.47 -15.84
C PHE A 365 1.97 -17.03 -15.17
N TYR A 366 3.05 -17.79 -15.35
CA TYR A 366 4.38 -17.37 -14.90
C TYR A 366 4.81 -16.06 -15.54
N SER A 367 4.69 -15.96 -16.87
CA SER A 367 5.05 -14.74 -17.61
C SER A 367 4.24 -13.53 -17.14
N LEU A 368 2.96 -13.74 -16.84
CA LEU A 368 2.06 -12.73 -16.31
C LEU A 368 2.45 -12.31 -14.88
N THR A 369 2.73 -13.29 -14.02
CA THR A 369 3.15 -13.08 -12.63
C THR A 369 4.43 -12.26 -12.55
N ILE A 370 5.47 -12.63 -13.31
CA ILE A 370 6.76 -11.90 -13.31
C ILE A 370 6.55 -10.44 -13.72
N LYS A 371 5.71 -10.20 -14.72
CA LYS A 371 5.41 -8.83 -15.15
C LYS A 371 4.64 -8.04 -14.10
N PHE A 372 3.67 -8.65 -13.43
CA PHE A 372 2.96 -7.99 -12.33
C PHE A 372 3.91 -7.65 -11.17
N LEU A 373 4.83 -8.54 -10.81
CA LEU A 373 5.85 -8.26 -9.81
C LEU A 373 6.72 -7.06 -10.20
N GLN A 374 7.11 -6.99 -11.48
CA GLN A 374 7.90 -5.88 -12.01
C GLN A 374 7.12 -4.55 -12.04
N ASP A 375 5.89 -4.56 -12.55
CA ASP A 375 5.03 -3.37 -12.65
C ASP A 375 4.68 -2.81 -11.26
N LEU A 376 4.38 -3.69 -10.31
CA LEU A 376 4.06 -3.33 -8.92
C LEU A 376 5.31 -3.11 -8.05
N LYS A 377 6.51 -3.33 -8.62
CA LYS A 377 7.80 -3.23 -7.93
C LYS A 377 7.82 -4.02 -6.60
N THR A 378 7.32 -5.24 -6.63
CA THR A 378 7.21 -6.14 -5.47
C THR A 378 7.80 -7.52 -5.81
N GLY A 379 7.85 -8.41 -4.83
CA GLY A 379 8.46 -9.75 -4.89
C GLY A 379 9.98 -9.77 -5.06
N THR A 380 10.68 -8.67 -4.76
CA THR A 380 12.13 -8.54 -4.95
C THR A 380 12.89 -8.84 -3.66
N PHE A 381 13.95 -9.65 -3.78
CA PHE A 381 14.90 -9.93 -2.70
C PHE A 381 15.99 -8.88 -2.70
N HIS A 382 16.25 -8.32 -1.54
CA HIS A 382 17.37 -7.41 -1.29
C HIS A 382 18.42 -8.22 -0.55
N LYS A 383 19.61 -8.34 -1.14
CA LYS A 383 20.73 -9.03 -0.52
C LYS A 383 21.96 -8.15 -0.41
N ARG A 384 22.77 -8.39 0.63
CA ARG A 384 24.06 -7.72 0.78
C ARG A 384 25.05 -8.24 -0.25
N ALA A 385 25.75 -7.33 -0.95
CA ALA A 385 26.83 -7.71 -1.85
C ALA A 385 28.06 -8.16 -1.06
N SER A 386 28.93 -8.94 -1.68
CA SER A 386 30.17 -9.52 -1.12
C SER A 386 31.24 -8.51 -0.65
N GLY A 387 30.89 -7.22 -0.54
CA GLY A 387 31.73 -6.13 -0.03
C GLY A 387 31.01 -5.20 0.95
N GLY A 388 29.86 -5.62 1.51
CA GLY A 388 29.22 -5.00 2.68
C GLY A 388 28.36 -3.76 2.43
N ALA A 389 28.78 -2.86 1.53
CA ALA A 389 28.12 -1.55 1.36
C ALA A 389 26.99 -1.52 0.32
N MET A 390 27.00 -2.41 -0.69
CA MET A 390 26.01 -2.39 -1.77
C MET A 390 24.91 -3.43 -1.58
N ILE A 391 23.66 -3.03 -1.86
CA ILE A 391 22.48 -3.91 -1.85
C ILE A 391 22.18 -4.31 -3.30
N LYS A 392 22.13 -5.63 -3.56
CA LYS A 392 21.71 -6.18 -4.86
C LYS A 392 20.26 -6.63 -4.78
N LYS A 393 19.48 -6.26 -5.79
CA LYS A 393 18.06 -6.62 -5.94
C LYS A 393 17.89 -7.72 -6.97
N TYR A 394 17.10 -8.74 -6.68
CA TYR A 394 16.73 -9.77 -7.66
C TYR A 394 15.38 -10.40 -7.34
N ILE A 395 14.68 -10.90 -8.35
CA ILE A 395 13.46 -11.70 -8.16
C ILE A 395 13.87 -13.18 -8.22
N PRO A 396 13.47 -14.02 -7.25
CA PRO A 396 13.85 -15.44 -7.20
C PRO A 396 13.03 -16.27 -8.21
N MET A 397 13.51 -16.34 -9.44
CA MET A 397 12.74 -16.87 -10.60
C MET A 397 12.41 -18.35 -10.47
N GLU A 398 13.37 -19.18 -10.03
CA GLU A 398 13.15 -20.63 -9.94
C GLU A 398 12.24 -20.99 -8.77
N LEU A 399 12.31 -20.23 -7.66
CA LEU A 399 11.36 -20.40 -6.56
C LEU A 399 9.94 -20.09 -7.01
N ILE A 400 9.73 -19.03 -7.81
CA ILE A 400 8.42 -18.70 -8.38
C ILE A 400 7.93 -19.83 -9.30
N LYS A 401 8.80 -20.39 -10.15
CA LYS A 401 8.42 -21.52 -11.01
C LYS A 401 7.99 -22.73 -10.22
N LYS A 402 8.74 -23.09 -9.17
CA LYS A 402 8.36 -24.18 -8.25
C LYS A 402 7.00 -23.88 -7.60
N ALA A 403 6.80 -22.66 -7.10
CA ALA A 403 5.55 -22.26 -6.47
C ALA A 403 4.36 -22.38 -7.43
N ILE A 404 4.53 -22.02 -8.71
CA ILE A 404 3.49 -22.20 -9.74
C ILE A 404 3.22 -23.68 -10.00
N VAL A 405 4.25 -24.53 -10.07
CA VAL A 405 4.05 -25.99 -10.23
C VAL A 405 3.23 -26.55 -9.07
N ASP A 406 3.57 -26.18 -7.84
CA ASP A 406 2.86 -26.63 -6.65
C ASP A 406 1.42 -26.11 -6.66
N PHE A 407 1.23 -24.81 -6.88
CA PHE A 407 -0.08 -24.14 -6.97
C PHE A 407 -0.98 -24.74 -8.07
N TRP A 408 -0.41 -25.11 -9.22
CA TRP A 408 -1.21 -25.74 -10.27
C TRP A 408 -1.75 -27.10 -9.84
N ARG A 409 -0.95 -27.89 -9.10
CA ARG A 409 -1.33 -29.21 -8.60
C ARG A 409 -2.35 -29.13 -7.47
N SER A 410 -2.21 -28.17 -6.56
CA SER A 410 -3.11 -28.04 -5.41
C SER A 410 -4.40 -27.27 -5.71
N ASP A 411 -4.32 -26.20 -6.50
CA ASP A 411 -5.39 -25.20 -6.58
C ASP A 411 -6.07 -25.13 -7.95
N ILE A 412 -5.35 -25.42 -9.04
CA ILE A 412 -5.90 -25.26 -10.40
C ILE A 412 -6.43 -26.56 -11.00
N LEU A 413 -5.67 -27.67 -10.89
CA LEU A 413 -6.06 -28.94 -11.50
C LEU A 413 -7.27 -29.60 -10.81
N PRO A 414 -7.35 -29.68 -9.47
CA PRO A 414 -8.48 -30.36 -8.80
C PRO A 414 -9.86 -29.79 -9.16
N PRO A 415 -10.10 -28.45 -9.14
CA PRO A 415 -11.42 -27.93 -9.48
C PRO A 415 -11.76 -27.98 -10.98
N THR A 416 -10.78 -28.18 -11.86
CA THR A 416 -10.98 -28.16 -13.32
C THR A 416 -11.03 -29.54 -13.96
N GLU A 417 -10.81 -30.61 -13.19
CA GLU A 417 -10.64 -31.98 -13.68
C GLU A 417 -11.79 -32.45 -14.60
N LYS A 418 -13.04 -32.11 -14.25
CA LYS A 418 -14.24 -32.52 -15.01
C LYS A 418 -14.49 -31.68 -16.26
N GLU A 419 -14.02 -30.44 -16.27
CA GLU A 419 -14.40 -29.43 -17.28
C GLU A 419 -13.26 -29.09 -18.24
N ARG A 420 -12.02 -29.45 -17.92
CA ARG A 420 -10.81 -29.11 -18.68
C ARG A 420 -10.77 -29.63 -20.12
N ASP A 421 -11.53 -30.68 -20.40
CA ASP A 421 -11.67 -31.28 -21.73
C ASP A 421 -12.95 -30.83 -22.46
N ASP A 422 -13.78 -29.97 -21.85
CA ASP A 422 -14.97 -29.41 -22.48
C ASP A 422 -14.60 -28.28 -23.44
N TYR A 423 -14.56 -28.61 -24.74
CA TYR A 423 -14.28 -27.65 -25.79
C TYR A 423 -15.33 -26.53 -25.89
N GLY A 424 -16.58 -26.79 -25.52
CA GLY A 424 -17.64 -25.79 -25.50
C GLY A 424 -17.43 -24.73 -24.42
N LEU A 425 -16.97 -25.12 -23.23
CA LEU A 425 -16.57 -24.20 -22.16
C LEU A 425 -15.31 -23.42 -22.55
N TYR A 426 -14.29 -24.10 -23.11
CA TYR A 426 -13.10 -23.42 -23.64
C TYR A 426 -13.46 -22.38 -24.71
N LYS A 427 -14.33 -22.72 -25.66
CA LYS A 427 -14.77 -21.80 -26.72
C LYS A 427 -15.50 -20.58 -26.15
N ARG A 428 -16.31 -20.75 -25.10
CA ARG A 428 -16.95 -19.64 -24.38
C ARG A 428 -15.92 -18.70 -23.77
N ILE A 429 -14.90 -19.24 -23.11
CA ILE A 429 -13.78 -18.46 -22.55
C ILE A 429 -13.03 -17.71 -23.67
N ALA A 430 -12.62 -18.41 -24.72
CA ALA A 430 -11.87 -17.82 -25.83
C ALA A 430 -12.68 -16.73 -26.55
N MET A 431 -13.98 -16.94 -26.73
CA MET A 431 -14.90 -15.95 -27.29
C MET A 431 -14.95 -14.69 -26.43
N ARG A 432 -15.02 -14.84 -25.11
CA ARG A 432 -15.04 -13.70 -24.19
C ARG A 432 -13.75 -12.87 -24.22
N VAL A 433 -12.60 -13.54 -24.28
CA VAL A 433 -11.30 -12.87 -24.46
C VAL A 433 -11.25 -12.14 -25.81
N LYS A 434 -11.77 -12.75 -26.88
CA LYS A 434 -11.84 -12.15 -28.21
C LYS A 434 -12.77 -10.93 -28.27
N GLU A 435 -13.95 -11.00 -27.66
CA GLU A 435 -14.88 -9.87 -27.53
C GLU A 435 -14.23 -8.72 -26.77
N THR A 436 -13.55 -9.01 -25.66
CA THR A 436 -12.83 -8.01 -24.88
C THR A 436 -11.75 -7.34 -25.72
N HIS A 437 -10.93 -8.11 -26.44
CA HIS A 437 -9.93 -7.57 -27.35
C HIS A 437 -10.55 -6.71 -28.45
N ALA A 438 -11.64 -7.16 -29.08
CA ALA A 438 -12.33 -6.42 -30.13
C ALA A 438 -12.92 -5.10 -29.63
N ARG A 439 -13.57 -5.12 -28.45
CA ARG A 439 -14.11 -3.93 -27.78
C ARG A 439 -13.02 -2.91 -27.48
N LEU A 440 -11.90 -3.35 -26.90
CA LEU A 440 -10.78 -2.46 -26.57
C LEU A 440 -10.11 -1.94 -27.84
N THR A 441 -9.96 -2.76 -28.88
CA THR A 441 -9.44 -2.33 -30.18
C THR A 441 -10.34 -1.27 -30.81
N LYS A 442 -11.67 -1.45 -30.79
CA LYS A 442 -12.63 -0.46 -31.28
C LYS A 442 -12.53 0.84 -30.50
N LYS A 443 -12.43 0.77 -29.17
CA LYS A 443 -12.22 1.95 -28.33
C LYS A 443 -10.90 2.65 -28.68
N ALA A 444 -9.81 1.91 -28.83
CA ALA A 444 -8.49 2.45 -29.19
C ALA A 444 -8.47 3.12 -30.56
N LEU A 445 -9.28 2.63 -31.51
CA LEU A 445 -9.45 3.25 -32.82
C LEU A 445 -10.14 4.61 -32.72
N LEU A 446 -11.22 4.71 -31.93
CA LEU A 446 -11.93 5.97 -31.71
C LEU A 446 -11.04 6.99 -31.00
N GLU A 447 -10.30 6.56 -29.99
CA GLU A 447 -9.37 7.44 -29.27
C GLU A 447 -8.22 7.91 -30.15
N TYR A 448 -7.71 7.04 -31.03
CA TYR A 448 -6.70 7.41 -32.01
C TYR A 448 -7.15 8.55 -32.93
N GLU A 449 -8.43 8.63 -33.29
CA GLU A 449 -8.95 9.74 -34.11
C GLU A 449 -8.75 11.10 -33.41
N ASN A 450 -8.87 11.12 -32.08
CA ASN A 450 -8.71 12.32 -31.24
C ASN A 450 -7.25 12.63 -30.85
N VAL A 451 -6.29 11.76 -31.17
CA VAL A 451 -4.87 11.99 -30.82
C VAL A 451 -4.30 13.16 -31.63
N PRO A 452 -3.56 14.10 -31.00
CA PRO A 452 -2.91 15.22 -31.68
C PRO A 452 -1.99 14.82 -32.84
N ALA A 453 -1.90 15.68 -33.86
CA ALA A 453 -1.17 15.37 -35.11
C ALA A 453 0.35 15.21 -34.92
N ASP A 454 0.92 15.89 -33.93
CA ASP A 454 2.30 15.76 -33.48
C ASP A 454 2.59 14.36 -32.91
N VAL A 455 1.70 13.82 -32.08
CA VAL A 455 1.84 12.46 -31.53
C VAL A 455 1.68 11.39 -32.62
N LYS A 456 0.74 11.59 -33.55
CA LYS A 456 0.54 10.70 -34.72
C LYS A 456 1.75 10.65 -35.67
N ARG A 457 2.59 11.68 -35.70
CA ARG A 457 3.85 11.70 -36.48
C ARG A 457 4.99 10.96 -35.78
N GLN A 458 4.96 10.86 -34.46
CA GLN A 458 6.04 10.26 -33.66
C GLN A 458 5.88 8.76 -33.43
N LYS A 459 4.64 8.25 -33.36
CA LYS A 459 4.35 6.85 -33.06
C LYS A 459 3.47 6.23 -34.14
N SER A 460 3.70 4.95 -34.44
CA SER A 460 2.82 4.22 -35.35
C SER A 460 1.42 4.06 -34.73
N ARG A 461 0.40 3.94 -35.60
CA ARG A 461 -0.99 3.69 -35.18
C ARG A 461 -1.09 2.47 -34.27
N GLU A 462 -0.38 1.38 -34.61
CA GLU A 462 -0.37 0.16 -33.79
C GLU A 462 0.27 0.37 -32.42
N GLN A 463 1.31 1.19 -32.34
CA GLN A 463 1.96 1.52 -31.07
C GLN A 463 1.03 2.33 -30.16
N ILE A 464 0.39 3.36 -30.69
CA ILE A 464 -0.58 4.19 -29.93
C ILE A 464 -1.75 3.35 -29.45
N MET A 465 -2.31 2.51 -30.32
CA MET A 465 -3.41 1.62 -29.93
C MET A 465 -2.99 0.62 -28.85
N ARG A 466 -1.77 0.07 -28.93
CA ARG A 466 -1.24 -0.84 -27.91
C ARG A 466 -1.05 -0.14 -26.57
N GLU A 467 -0.55 1.10 -26.56
CA GLU A 467 -0.38 1.92 -25.36
C GLU A 467 -1.74 2.24 -24.71
N ASN A 468 -2.74 2.67 -25.48
CA ASN A 468 -4.09 2.92 -24.97
C ASN A 468 -4.74 1.67 -24.37
N ILE A 469 -4.60 0.53 -25.05
CA ILE A 469 -5.09 -0.75 -24.52
C ILE A 469 -4.34 -1.10 -23.23
N ALA A 470 -3.01 -0.97 -23.21
CA ALA A 470 -2.19 -1.22 -22.03
C ALA A 470 -2.58 -0.33 -20.83
N GLU A 471 -2.98 0.92 -21.07
CA GLU A 471 -3.46 1.83 -20.03
C GLU A 471 -4.78 1.35 -19.40
N TRP A 472 -5.73 0.87 -20.21
CA TRP A 472 -7.07 0.52 -19.69
C TRP A 472 -7.15 -0.81 -18.94
N MET A 473 -6.32 -1.78 -19.31
CA MET A 473 -6.36 -3.13 -18.72
C MET A 473 -5.04 -3.53 -18.07
N GLY A 474 -4.04 -2.66 -18.04
CA GLY A 474 -2.68 -2.98 -17.63
C GLY A 474 -1.87 -3.65 -18.74
N SER A 475 -0.67 -3.14 -18.98
CA SER A 475 0.27 -3.62 -20.02
C SER A 475 0.56 -5.12 -19.91
N THR A 476 0.54 -5.63 -18.68
CA THR A 476 0.81 -7.01 -18.32
C THR A 476 -0.25 -7.98 -18.85
N ASN A 477 -1.52 -7.59 -18.87
CA ASN A 477 -2.62 -8.46 -19.32
C ASN A 477 -2.67 -8.71 -20.84
N ILE A 478 -1.86 -8.00 -21.64
CA ILE A 478 -1.72 -8.24 -23.09
C ILE A 478 -1.22 -9.66 -23.38
N VAL A 479 -0.50 -10.28 -22.44
CA VAL A 479 -0.01 -11.67 -22.57
C VAL A 479 -1.17 -12.67 -22.72
N ILE A 480 -2.32 -12.37 -22.10
CA ILE A 480 -3.53 -13.20 -22.19
C ILE A 480 -4.07 -13.19 -23.63
N PHE A 481 -4.12 -12.03 -24.28
CA PHE A 481 -4.53 -11.96 -25.69
C PHE A 481 -3.61 -12.76 -26.60
N LYS A 482 -2.29 -12.69 -26.38
CA LYS A 482 -1.34 -13.51 -27.16
C LYS A 482 -1.64 -15.00 -26.98
N ARG A 483 -2.07 -15.45 -25.80
CA ARG A 483 -2.39 -16.86 -25.54
C ARG A 483 -3.67 -17.32 -26.27
N PHE A 484 -4.74 -16.53 -26.21
CA PHE A 484 -6.05 -16.95 -26.75
C PHE A 484 -6.28 -16.56 -28.22
N LEU A 485 -5.54 -15.56 -28.74
CA LEU A 485 -5.71 -15.06 -30.10
C LEU A 485 -4.65 -15.57 -31.09
N LYS A 486 -3.53 -16.14 -30.63
CA LYS A 486 -2.52 -16.78 -31.50
C LYS A 486 -2.85 -18.25 -31.86
N ALA A 487 -4.12 -18.63 -31.82
CA ALA A 487 -4.55 -19.93 -32.33
C ALA A 487 -5.01 -19.78 -33.79
N LYS A 488 -4.04 -19.69 -34.70
CA LYS A 488 -4.14 -20.17 -36.09
C LYS A 488 -2.77 -20.65 -36.54
#